data_AF-A0A1Q6SBP1-F1
#
_entry.id   AF-A0A1Q6SBP1-F1
#
_cell.length_a   1.000
_cell.length_b   1.000
_cell.length_c   1.000
_cell.angle_alpha   90.00
_cell.angle_beta   90.00
_cell.angle_gamma   90.00
#
_symmetry.space_group_name_H-M   'P 1'
#
loop_
_entity.id
_entity.type
_entity.pdbx_description
1 polymer ?
#
loop_
_entity_poly.entity_id
_entity_poly.type
_entity_poly.pdbx_seq_one_letter_code
_entity_poly.pdbx_strand_id
1 'polypeptide(L)'
;MQKKYYPAKTSTSEVIKAERQEIIFYYTEAASVEYTVYYQDANGNNLKDPVTKNTEYSTVTEPYLPIDGYAPHQFSITKDMSTVPEQNKIVFIYYPTLTTLNIRKTGFDAADAGTTFIFRIKGTDENTKNIDLRVTIHGYVMVDLVPNVTVADLPVGSYTVTEESDWSWRYQPTNGEQPITLDPDGAKNVLTFENERKDGQWLSGDAYNNNLYKPDSN
;
A
#
# COMPACT_ATOMS: atom_id res chain seq x y z
N MET A 1 20.33 21.90 27.32
CA MET A 1 18.91 22.25 27.04
C MET A 1 18.39 23.11 28.18
N GLN A 2 17.74 24.22 27.86
CA GLN A 2 17.18 25.13 28.86
C GLN A 2 15.95 24.47 29.50
N LYS A 3 15.88 24.52 30.82
CA LYS A 3 14.76 23.97 31.60
C LYS A 3 13.89 25.10 32.10
N LYS A 4 12.60 24.85 32.26
CA LYS A 4 11.61 25.74 32.92
C LYS A 4 11.35 27.10 32.26
N TYR A 5 12.09 27.46 31.22
CA TYR A 5 11.87 28.67 30.43
C TYR A 5 11.55 28.27 29.00
N TYR A 6 10.40 28.71 28.49
CA TYR A 6 9.88 28.31 27.19
C TYR A 6 9.69 29.55 26.31
N PRO A 7 10.06 29.51 25.02
CA PRO A 7 9.81 30.62 24.12
C PRO A 7 8.29 30.87 23.97
N ALA A 8 7.91 32.15 23.97
CA ALA A 8 6.52 32.54 23.76
C ALA A 8 6.00 32.13 22.37
N LYS A 9 6.88 32.09 21.37
CA LYS A 9 6.63 31.54 20.03
C LYS A 9 7.72 30.55 19.68
N THR A 10 7.33 29.34 19.25
CA THR A 10 8.28 28.29 18.83
C THR A 10 8.89 28.54 17.45
N SER A 11 8.28 29.43 16.65
CA SER A 11 8.82 29.88 15.36
C SER A 11 8.35 31.30 15.06
N THR A 12 9.25 32.12 14.53
CA THR A 12 8.95 33.44 13.96
C THR A 12 9.94 33.71 12.84
N SER A 13 9.56 34.51 11.85
CA SER A 13 10.46 34.96 10.78
C SER A 13 10.37 36.47 10.63
N GLU A 14 11.50 37.12 10.39
CA GLU A 14 11.60 38.57 10.21
C GLU A 14 12.59 38.88 9.10
N VAL A 15 12.31 39.91 8.29
CA VAL A 15 13.23 40.40 7.26
C VAL A 15 13.93 41.64 7.80
N ILE A 16 15.26 41.63 7.79
CA ILE A 16 16.06 42.78 8.24
C ILE A 16 16.03 43.86 7.16
N LYS A 17 15.50 45.05 7.50
CA LYS A 17 15.30 46.17 6.55
C LYS A 17 16.11 47.43 6.87
N ALA A 18 16.78 47.46 8.03
CA ALA A 18 17.54 48.62 8.47
C ALA A 18 18.80 48.20 9.24
N GLU A 19 19.83 49.06 9.23
CA GLU A 19 20.98 48.91 10.10
C GLU A 19 20.57 49.07 11.57
N ARG A 20 21.10 48.20 12.45
CA ARG A 20 20.80 48.12 13.89
C ARG A 20 19.36 47.71 14.24
N GLN A 21 18.72 46.89 13.41
CA GLN A 21 17.45 46.25 13.77
C GLN A 21 17.67 45.19 14.88
N GLU A 22 16.98 45.37 16.01
CA GLU A 22 17.01 44.43 17.14
C GLU A 22 15.90 43.38 17.01
N ILE A 23 16.23 42.11 17.29
CA ILE A 23 15.29 40.99 17.33
C ILE A 23 15.30 40.44 18.76
N ILE A 24 14.16 40.54 19.45
CA ILE A 24 14.03 40.16 20.87
C ILE A 24 13.18 38.89 20.98
N PHE A 25 13.68 37.89 21.70
CA PHE A 25 12.97 36.65 22.01
C PHE A 25 12.48 36.67 23.45
N TYR A 26 11.18 36.46 23.64
CA TYR A 26 10.56 36.40 24.97
C TYR A 26 10.40 34.95 25.43
N TYR A 27 10.72 34.72 26.70
CA TYR A 27 10.56 33.44 27.36
C TYR A 27 9.62 33.57 28.55
N THR A 28 8.82 32.54 28.79
CA THR A 28 7.92 32.42 29.93
C THR A 28 8.37 31.28 30.82
N GLU A 29 8.39 31.51 32.12
CA GLU A 29 8.73 30.48 33.10
C GLU A 29 7.52 29.57 33.36
N ALA A 30 7.74 28.26 33.36
CA ALA A 30 6.76 27.26 33.78
C ALA A 30 7.48 26.02 34.36
N ALA A 31 6.86 25.33 35.31
CA ALA A 31 7.45 24.12 35.89
C ALA A 31 7.59 22.99 34.84
N SER A 32 6.54 22.75 34.08
CA SER A 32 6.49 21.83 32.95
C SER A 32 5.43 22.28 31.94
N VAL A 33 5.53 21.76 30.72
CA VAL A 33 4.51 21.94 29.67
C VAL A 33 4.10 20.58 29.12
N GLU A 34 2.86 20.51 28.66
CA GLU A 34 2.30 19.34 28.01
C GLU A 34 2.53 19.40 26.48
N TYR A 35 2.76 18.25 25.86
CA TYR A 35 2.82 18.08 24.41
C TYR A 35 2.19 16.75 24.00
N THR A 36 1.71 16.68 22.75
CA THR A 36 1.09 15.48 22.19
C THR A 36 1.83 15.02 20.95
N VAL A 37 2.13 13.72 20.89
CA VAL A 37 2.74 13.05 19.75
C VAL A 37 1.66 12.33 18.94
N TYR A 38 1.58 12.63 17.65
CA TYR A 38 0.64 12.05 16.69
C TYR A 38 1.39 11.14 15.72
N TYR A 39 0.76 10.02 15.34
CA TYR A 39 1.28 9.07 14.36
C TYR A 39 0.26 8.96 13.23
N GLN A 40 0.52 9.62 12.11
CA GLN A 40 -0.47 9.83 11.06
C GLN A 40 -0.04 9.27 9.71
N ASP A 41 -1.00 8.87 8.90
CA ASP A 41 -0.78 8.66 7.47
C ASP A 41 -0.63 10.00 6.72
N ALA A 42 -0.34 9.94 5.42
CA ALA A 42 -0.22 11.13 4.57
C ALA A 42 -1.53 11.94 4.42
N ASN A 43 -2.69 11.35 4.78
CA ASN A 43 -4.00 11.99 4.73
C ASN A 43 -4.39 12.64 6.08
N GLY A 44 -3.56 12.50 7.11
CA GLY A 44 -3.80 13.03 8.46
C GLY A 44 -4.63 12.10 9.36
N ASN A 45 -4.90 10.86 8.95
CA ASN A 45 -5.57 9.88 9.80
C ASN A 45 -4.58 9.33 10.83
N ASN A 46 -5.00 9.22 12.09
CA ASN A 46 -4.17 8.63 13.14
C ASN A 46 -4.08 7.10 12.95
N LEU A 47 -2.88 6.58 12.76
CA LEU A 47 -2.57 5.14 12.70
C LEU A 47 -2.46 4.51 14.10
N LYS A 48 -2.20 5.35 15.11
CA LYS A 48 -2.18 5.01 16.54
C LYS A 48 -2.76 6.17 17.34
N ASP A 49 -3.29 5.88 18.51
CA ASP A 49 -3.79 6.91 19.42
C ASP A 49 -2.69 7.93 19.75
N PRO A 50 -2.99 9.25 19.69
CA PRO A 50 -2.03 10.27 20.09
C PRO A 50 -1.62 10.12 21.56
N VAL A 51 -0.34 10.35 21.85
CA VAL A 51 0.21 10.18 23.21
C VAL A 51 0.56 11.54 23.79
N THR A 52 -0.08 11.88 24.90
CA THR A 52 0.18 13.11 25.66
C THR A 52 1.25 12.87 26.73
N LYS A 53 2.22 13.79 26.81
CA LYS A 53 3.37 13.72 27.72
C LYS A 53 3.66 15.09 28.33
N ASN A 54 4.40 15.11 29.42
CA ASN A 54 4.89 16.33 30.07
C ASN A 54 6.42 16.42 29.99
N THR A 55 6.94 17.64 29.92
CA THR A 55 8.39 17.90 29.90
C THR A 55 8.72 19.17 30.69
N GLU A 56 9.90 19.19 31.32
CA GLU A 56 10.50 20.39 31.93
C GLU A 56 11.48 21.11 30.98
N TYR A 57 11.75 20.51 29.81
CA TYR A 57 12.72 20.99 28.84
C TYR A 57 12.04 21.86 27.78
N SER A 58 12.68 22.98 27.45
CA SER A 58 12.29 23.87 26.35
C SER A 58 12.35 23.24 24.96
N THR A 59 13.06 22.12 24.83
CA THR A 59 13.18 21.35 23.58
C THR A 59 13.01 19.87 23.91
N VAL A 60 12.24 19.16 23.10
CA VAL A 60 12.06 17.71 23.18
C VAL A 60 12.50 17.09 21.86
N THR A 61 13.19 15.95 21.95
CA THR A 61 13.43 15.06 20.81
C THR A 61 12.68 13.77 21.04
N GLU A 62 11.76 13.46 20.14
CA GLU A 62 11.02 12.20 20.13
C GLU A 62 11.59 11.30 19.02
N PRO A 63 11.86 10.01 19.29
CA PRO A 63 12.06 9.02 18.25
C PRO A 63 10.71 8.62 17.63
N TYR A 64 10.74 8.11 16.40
CA TYR A 64 9.57 7.49 15.78
C TYR A 64 9.14 6.23 16.54
N LEU A 65 7.87 5.86 16.36
CA LEU A 65 7.32 4.57 16.77
C LEU A 65 7.24 3.65 15.54
N PRO A 66 7.83 2.44 15.55
CA PRO A 66 7.59 1.47 14.48
C PRO A 66 6.12 1.10 14.38
N ILE A 67 5.57 1.08 13.16
CA ILE A 67 4.18 0.70 12.88
C ILE A 67 4.22 -0.36 11.77
N ASP A 68 3.63 -1.52 12.03
CA ASP A 68 3.60 -2.62 11.07
C ASP A 68 2.94 -2.20 9.75
N GLY A 69 3.59 -2.53 8.62
CA GLY A 69 3.12 -2.15 7.29
C GLY A 69 3.38 -0.69 6.89
N TYR A 70 4.05 0.10 7.72
CA TYR A 70 4.35 1.51 7.45
C TYR A 70 5.82 1.86 7.68
N ALA A 71 6.35 2.75 6.84
CA ALA A 71 7.65 3.38 6.99
C ALA A 71 7.48 4.83 7.46
N PRO A 72 8.23 5.29 8.48
CA PRO A 72 8.19 6.68 8.92
C PRO A 72 8.88 7.60 7.89
N HIS A 73 8.35 8.79 7.70
CA HIS A 73 9.02 9.83 6.91
C HIS A 73 10.31 10.33 7.58
N GLN A 74 10.32 10.34 8.91
CA GLN A 74 11.45 10.77 9.74
C GLN A 74 11.58 9.86 10.96
N PHE A 75 12.81 9.49 11.31
CA PHE A 75 13.09 8.61 12.46
C PHE A 75 13.16 9.35 13.80
N SER A 76 13.24 10.68 13.79
CA SER A 76 13.14 11.51 14.99
C SER A 76 12.69 12.92 14.63
N ILE A 77 12.01 13.57 15.58
CA ILE A 77 11.61 14.98 15.47
C ILE A 77 12.08 15.70 16.73
N THR A 78 12.81 16.80 16.53
CA THR A 78 13.16 17.74 17.60
C THR A 78 12.27 18.95 17.50
N LYS A 79 11.64 19.34 18.59
CA LYS A 79 10.72 20.47 18.65
C LYS A 79 10.93 21.31 19.90
N ASP A 80 10.92 22.63 19.72
CA ASP A 80 10.85 23.57 20.81
C ASP A 80 9.42 23.67 21.36
N MET A 81 9.31 23.65 22.68
CA MET A 81 8.07 23.67 23.43
C MET A 81 7.69 25.10 23.81
N SER A 82 6.39 25.36 23.93
CA SER A 82 5.82 26.63 24.38
C SER A 82 4.94 26.43 25.60
N THR A 83 4.68 27.50 26.35
CA THR A 83 3.60 27.52 27.36
C THR A 83 2.21 27.52 26.74
N VAL A 84 2.08 27.63 25.40
CA VAL A 84 0.81 27.52 24.66
C VAL A 84 0.62 26.06 24.20
N PRO A 85 -0.25 25.25 24.83
CA PRO A 85 -0.34 23.81 24.58
C PRO A 85 -0.66 23.45 23.11
N GLU A 86 -1.47 24.28 22.43
CA GLU A 86 -1.85 24.05 21.03
C GLU A 86 -0.65 24.07 20.06
N GLN A 87 0.46 24.71 20.44
CA GLN A 87 1.69 24.75 19.65
C GLN A 87 2.58 23.52 19.87
N ASN A 88 2.32 22.73 20.91
CA ASN A 88 3.14 21.61 21.35
C ASN A 88 2.68 20.28 20.71
N LYS A 89 2.60 20.27 19.38
CA LYS A 89 2.25 19.09 18.60
C LYS A 89 3.48 18.56 17.86
N ILE A 90 3.77 17.28 18.02
CA ILE A 90 4.76 16.55 17.23
C ILE A 90 3.99 15.56 16.37
N VAL A 91 4.17 15.60 15.05
CA VAL A 91 3.44 14.74 14.10
C VAL A 91 4.45 13.93 13.30
N PHE A 92 4.46 12.62 13.51
CA PHE A 92 5.16 11.68 12.63
C PHE A 92 4.23 11.28 11.48
N ILE A 93 4.68 11.50 10.25
CA ILE A 93 3.98 11.05 9.04
C ILE A 93 4.56 9.70 8.60
N TYR A 94 3.67 8.78 8.26
CA TYR A 94 3.99 7.43 7.82
C TYR A 94 3.44 7.16 6.43
N TYR A 95 4.18 6.37 5.65
CA TYR A 95 3.78 5.89 4.33
C TYR A 95 3.67 4.37 4.35
N PRO A 96 2.70 3.76 3.65
CA PRO A 96 2.64 2.32 3.52
C PRO A 96 3.95 1.77 2.96
N THR A 97 4.46 0.72 3.59
CA THR A 97 5.60 -0.03 3.05
C THR A 97 5.13 -0.72 1.78
N LEU A 98 5.88 -0.57 0.69
CA LEU A 98 5.56 -1.19 -0.60
C LEU A 98 6.36 -2.49 -0.79
N THR A 99 5.79 -3.42 -1.53
CA THR A 99 6.36 -4.74 -1.85
C THR A 99 5.88 -5.21 -3.22
N THR A 100 6.30 -6.42 -3.61
CA THR A 100 5.92 -7.06 -4.87
C THR A 100 5.05 -8.30 -4.63
N LEU A 101 4.20 -8.63 -5.60
CA LEU A 101 3.48 -9.90 -5.68
C LEU A 101 3.84 -10.61 -6.99
N ASN A 102 4.32 -11.84 -6.92
CA ASN A 102 4.55 -12.71 -8.08
C ASN A 102 3.41 -13.71 -8.23
N ILE A 103 2.71 -13.67 -9.37
CA ILE A 103 1.65 -14.63 -9.70
C ILE A 103 2.19 -15.53 -10.81
N ARG A 104 2.09 -16.84 -10.60
CA ARG A 104 2.56 -17.88 -11.52
C ARG A 104 1.38 -18.65 -12.09
N LYS A 105 1.49 -19.03 -13.37
CA LYS A 105 0.50 -19.84 -14.06
C LYS A 105 1.09 -21.21 -14.44
N THR A 106 0.36 -22.27 -14.12
CA THR A 106 0.63 -23.64 -14.57
C THR A 106 -0.64 -24.31 -15.10
N GLY A 107 -0.51 -25.54 -15.63
CA GLY A 107 -1.67 -26.36 -16.03
C GLY A 107 -2.30 -25.99 -17.37
N PHE A 108 -1.50 -25.52 -18.33
CA PHE A 108 -1.93 -25.27 -19.70
C PHE A 108 -1.11 -26.10 -20.70
N ASP A 109 -1.68 -26.34 -21.87
CA ASP A 109 -1.10 -27.18 -22.91
C ASP A 109 -0.12 -26.37 -23.79
N ALA A 110 0.99 -27.00 -24.20
CA ALA A 110 1.95 -26.37 -25.12
C ALA A 110 1.35 -26.04 -26.48
N ALA A 111 0.33 -26.78 -26.92
CA ALA A 111 -0.41 -26.48 -28.14
C ALA A 111 -1.16 -25.13 -28.08
N ASP A 112 -1.38 -24.62 -26.86
CA ASP A 112 -2.10 -23.37 -26.59
C ASP A 112 -1.17 -22.27 -26.07
N ALA A 113 0.14 -22.40 -26.32
CA ALA A 113 1.09 -21.34 -26.00
C ALA A 113 0.67 -20.00 -26.64
N GLY A 114 0.77 -18.91 -25.89
CA GLY A 114 0.25 -17.58 -26.22
C GLY A 114 -1.15 -17.29 -25.66
N THR A 115 -1.85 -18.28 -25.10
CA THR A 115 -3.11 -18.06 -24.38
C THR A 115 -2.90 -17.09 -23.22
N THR A 116 -3.82 -16.14 -23.04
CA THR A 116 -3.71 -15.10 -22.02
C THR A 116 -4.68 -15.38 -20.89
N PHE A 117 -4.17 -15.48 -19.66
CA PHE A 117 -4.96 -15.64 -18.45
C PHE A 117 -5.09 -14.32 -17.71
N ILE A 118 -6.26 -14.03 -17.15
CA ILE A 118 -6.58 -12.76 -16.48
C ILE A 118 -6.71 -13.00 -14.99
N PHE A 119 -6.01 -12.20 -14.19
CA PHE A 119 -6.04 -12.26 -12.73
C PHE A 119 -6.53 -10.94 -12.18
N ARG A 120 -7.51 -11.01 -11.29
CA ARG A 120 -7.98 -9.87 -10.51
C ARG A 120 -7.34 -9.90 -9.13
N ILE A 121 -6.73 -8.80 -8.73
CA ILE A 121 -6.10 -8.59 -7.42
C ILE A 121 -6.92 -7.54 -6.69
N LYS A 122 -7.48 -7.88 -5.53
CA LYS A 122 -8.30 -6.96 -4.73
C LYS A 122 -7.75 -6.83 -3.32
N GLY A 123 -7.56 -5.61 -2.85
CA GLY A 123 -7.23 -5.37 -1.45
C GLY A 123 -8.43 -5.60 -0.53
N THR A 124 -8.17 -6.13 0.67
CA THR A 124 -9.22 -6.54 1.61
C THR A 124 -9.15 -5.91 2.99
N ASP A 125 -8.12 -5.11 3.28
CA ASP A 125 -8.00 -4.37 4.54
C ASP A 125 -8.10 -2.85 4.33
N GLU A 126 -8.10 -2.08 5.42
CA GLU A 126 -8.25 -0.62 5.35
C GLU A 126 -7.15 0.09 4.55
N ASN A 127 -5.93 -0.46 4.53
CA ASN A 127 -4.80 0.11 3.80
C ASN A 127 -4.87 -0.23 2.30
N THR A 128 -5.41 -1.40 1.95
CA THR A 128 -5.43 -1.92 0.57
C THR A 128 -6.78 -1.82 -0.11
N LYS A 129 -7.88 -1.49 0.60
CA LYS A 129 -9.28 -1.53 0.11
C LYS A 129 -9.57 -0.81 -1.21
N ASN A 130 -8.75 0.17 -1.57
CA ASN A 130 -8.91 0.94 -2.80
C ASN A 130 -8.20 0.30 -4.00
N ILE A 131 -7.57 -0.86 -3.83
CA ILE A 131 -6.84 -1.57 -4.86
C ILE A 131 -7.75 -2.63 -5.49
N ASP A 132 -7.98 -2.48 -6.79
CA ASP A 132 -8.67 -3.46 -7.64
C ASP A 132 -7.99 -3.44 -9.02
N LEU A 133 -7.13 -4.41 -9.26
CA LEU A 133 -6.27 -4.47 -10.44
C LEU A 133 -6.58 -5.72 -11.25
N ARG A 134 -6.42 -5.61 -12.58
CA ARG A 134 -6.37 -6.77 -13.47
C ARG A 134 -5.00 -6.85 -14.13
N VAL A 135 -4.41 -8.02 -14.08
CA VAL A 135 -3.14 -8.33 -14.73
C VAL A 135 -3.28 -9.56 -15.59
N THR A 136 -2.45 -9.67 -16.61
CA THR A 136 -2.48 -10.77 -17.56
C THR A 136 -1.18 -11.55 -17.55
N ILE A 137 -1.28 -12.87 -17.66
CA ILE A 137 -0.14 -13.75 -17.89
C ILE A 137 -0.33 -14.42 -19.24
N HIS A 138 0.65 -14.27 -20.13
CA HIS A 138 0.70 -15.02 -21.37
C HIS A 138 1.35 -16.38 -21.10
N GLY A 139 0.60 -17.46 -21.33
CA GLY A 139 1.10 -18.82 -21.21
C GLY A 139 2.19 -19.07 -22.25
N TYR A 140 3.31 -19.64 -21.82
CA TYR A 140 4.36 -20.15 -22.70
C TYR A 140 4.92 -21.42 -22.08
N VAL A 141 5.42 -22.32 -22.91
CA VAL A 141 6.09 -23.54 -22.45
C VAL A 141 7.56 -23.43 -22.80
N MET A 142 8.39 -23.26 -21.78
CA MET A 142 9.85 -23.27 -21.88
C MET A 142 10.42 -24.13 -20.74
N VAL A 143 11.53 -24.80 -21.01
CA VAL A 143 12.23 -25.62 -20.01
C VAL A 143 12.67 -24.72 -18.85
N ASP A 144 12.40 -25.15 -17.62
CA ASP A 144 12.74 -24.47 -16.35
C ASP A 144 12.16 -23.06 -16.13
N LEU A 145 11.17 -22.65 -16.94
CA LEU A 145 10.51 -21.36 -16.78
C LEU A 145 9.00 -21.52 -16.62
N VAL A 146 8.46 -20.89 -15.58
CA VAL A 146 7.01 -20.82 -15.31
C VAL A 146 6.52 -19.42 -15.71
N PRO A 147 5.48 -19.31 -16.55
CA PRO A 147 4.88 -18.02 -16.84
C PRO A 147 4.43 -17.32 -15.57
N ASN A 148 4.81 -16.06 -15.46
CA ASN A 148 4.53 -15.28 -14.28
C ASN A 148 4.39 -13.80 -14.61
N VAL A 149 3.79 -13.07 -13.68
CA VAL A 149 3.79 -11.61 -13.66
C VAL A 149 4.20 -11.15 -12.27
N THR A 150 5.03 -10.12 -12.20
CA THR A 150 5.37 -9.45 -10.95
C THR A 150 4.67 -8.10 -10.94
N VAL A 151 3.79 -7.91 -9.95
CA VAL A 151 3.14 -6.63 -9.67
C VAL A 151 3.95 -5.93 -8.60
N ALA A 152 4.56 -4.80 -8.94
CA ALA A 152 5.36 -3.99 -8.03
C ALA A 152 4.52 -2.91 -7.34
N ASP A 153 5.13 -2.24 -6.36
CA ASP A 153 4.59 -1.08 -5.66
C ASP A 153 3.22 -1.30 -5.00
N LEU A 154 2.96 -2.53 -4.56
CA LEU A 154 1.77 -2.85 -3.78
C LEU A 154 2.04 -2.56 -2.29
N PRO A 155 1.16 -1.83 -1.59
CA PRO A 155 1.22 -1.72 -0.15
C PRO A 155 1.19 -3.10 0.53
N VAL A 156 2.06 -3.28 1.52
CA VAL A 156 2.00 -4.39 2.48
C VAL A 156 0.62 -4.40 3.12
N GLY A 157 -0.03 -5.56 3.11
CA GLY A 157 -1.42 -5.72 3.50
C GLY A 157 -2.05 -6.97 2.90
N SER A 158 -3.35 -7.09 3.08
CA SER A 158 -4.15 -8.26 2.71
C SER A 158 -4.85 -8.07 1.38
N TYR A 159 -4.86 -9.14 0.58
CA TYR A 159 -5.43 -9.19 -0.75
C TYR A 159 -6.13 -10.53 -1.00
N THR A 160 -7.05 -10.55 -1.96
CA THR A 160 -7.44 -11.77 -2.66
C THR A 160 -7.01 -11.69 -4.13
N VAL A 161 -6.58 -12.84 -4.65
CA VAL A 161 -6.24 -13.00 -6.07
C VAL A 161 -7.13 -14.07 -6.65
N THR A 162 -7.79 -13.75 -7.76
CA THR A 162 -8.69 -14.67 -8.46
C THR A 162 -8.33 -14.72 -9.93
N GLU A 163 -8.20 -15.92 -10.50
CA GLU A 163 -8.19 -16.08 -11.95
C GLU A 163 -9.63 -15.91 -12.48
N GLU A 164 -9.85 -14.95 -13.38
CA GLU A 164 -11.15 -14.83 -14.04
C GLU A 164 -11.27 -15.96 -15.06
N SER A 165 -12.27 -16.83 -14.94
CA SER A 165 -12.40 -18.04 -15.78
C SER A 165 -13.54 -17.97 -16.80
N ASP A 166 -14.46 -17.00 -16.68
CA ASP A 166 -15.66 -16.92 -17.53
C ASP A 166 -15.35 -16.74 -19.02
N TRP A 167 -14.15 -16.26 -19.36
CA TRP A 167 -13.71 -16.09 -20.74
C TRP A 167 -13.21 -17.39 -21.38
N SER A 168 -12.83 -18.39 -20.58
CA SER A 168 -12.20 -19.62 -21.05
C SER A 168 -13.17 -20.78 -20.97
N TRP A 169 -13.61 -21.26 -22.12
CA TRP A 169 -14.37 -22.51 -22.22
C TRP A 169 -13.47 -23.76 -22.13
N ARG A 170 -12.15 -23.59 -22.25
CA ARG A 170 -11.17 -24.67 -22.35
C ARG A 170 -10.46 -24.98 -21.03
N TYR A 171 -10.16 -23.93 -20.26
CA TYR A 171 -9.36 -24.03 -19.05
C TYR A 171 -10.20 -23.71 -17.83
N GLN A 172 -10.18 -24.61 -16.86
CA GLN A 172 -10.82 -24.43 -15.57
C GLN A 172 -9.73 -24.28 -14.50
N PRO A 173 -9.72 -23.20 -13.72
CA PRO A 173 -8.85 -23.10 -12.54
C PRO A 173 -9.11 -24.25 -11.58
N THR A 174 -8.04 -24.93 -11.16
CA THR A 174 -8.09 -25.93 -10.08
C THR A 174 -8.09 -25.25 -8.71
N ASN A 175 -7.50 -24.05 -8.65
CA ASN A 175 -7.51 -23.18 -7.49
C ASN A 175 -8.59 -22.11 -7.67
N GLY A 176 -9.39 -21.89 -6.63
CA GLY A 176 -10.32 -20.76 -6.59
C GLY A 176 -9.62 -19.46 -6.20
N GLU A 177 -10.39 -18.52 -5.64
CA GLU A 177 -9.84 -17.32 -5.01
C GLU A 177 -8.79 -17.68 -3.93
N GLN A 178 -7.61 -17.07 -4.02
CA GLN A 178 -6.53 -17.27 -3.06
C GLN A 178 -6.31 -16.00 -2.22
N PRO A 179 -6.48 -16.04 -0.89
CA PRO A 179 -6.10 -14.95 -0.01
C PRO A 179 -4.57 -14.90 0.18
N ILE A 180 -4.01 -13.71 0.31
CA ILE A 180 -2.60 -13.51 0.66
C ILE A 180 -2.43 -12.23 1.50
N THR A 181 -1.56 -12.28 2.50
CA THR A 181 -1.04 -11.09 3.18
C THR A 181 0.39 -10.88 2.69
N LEU A 182 0.64 -9.77 2.00
CA LEU A 182 1.94 -9.49 1.41
C LEU A 182 2.98 -9.17 2.51
N ASP A 183 4.11 -9.87 2.48
CA ASP A 183 5.27 -9.62 3.33
C ASP A 183 6.10 -8.46 2.75
N PRO A 184 6.77 -7.65 3.60
CA PRO A 184 7.74 -6.66 3.14
C PRO A 184 8.86 -7.27 2.26
N ASP A 185 9.22 -8.53 2.51
CA ASP A 185 10.10 -9.30 1.63
C ASP A 185 9.31 -9.87 0.46
N GLY A 186 9.35 -9.16 -0.66
CA GLY A 186 8.66 -9.52 -1.90
C GLY A 186 8.99 -10.93 -2.43
N ALA A 187 10.11 -11.53 -2.04
CA ALA A 187 10.47 -12.89 -2.44
C ALA A 187 9.54 -13.96 -1.85
N LYS A 188 8.86 -13.67 -0.74
CA LYS A 188 7.89 -14.57 -0.11
C LYS A 188 6.50 -14.49 -0.74
N ASN A 189 6.22 -13.43 -1.49
CA ASN A 189 4.91 -13.14 -2.03
C ASN A 189 4.72 -13.83 -3.38
N VAL A 190 4.55 -15.14 -3.36
CA VAL A 190 4.38 -15.96 -4.56
C VAL A 190 3.08 -16.75 -4.48
N LEU A 191 2.21 -16.55 -5.47
CA LEU A 191 1.03 -17.38 -5.69
C LEU A 191 1.18 -18.16 -6.99
N THR A 192 0.69 -19.39 -7.00
CA THR A 192 0.66 -20.23 -8.19
C THR A 192 -0.77 -20.68 -8.44
N PHE A 193 -1.28 -20.38 -9.63
CA PHE A 193 -2.58 -20.77 -10.13
C PHE A 193 -2.42 -21.85 -11.19
N GLU A 194 -2.96 -23.03 -10.88
CA GLU A 194 -3.01 -24.16 -11.80
C GLU A 194 -4.38 -24.24 -12.49
N ASN A 195 -4.37 -24.59 -13.78
CA ASN A 195 -5.59 -24.92 -14.51
C ASN A 195 -5.60 -26.39 -14.89
N GLU A 196 -6.79 -26.88 -15.18
CA GLU A 196 -6.99 -28.12 -15.90
C GLU A 196 -7.58 -27.80 -17.27
N ARG A 197 -7.04 -28.40 -18.32
CA ARG A 197 -7.64 -28.36 -19.65
C ARG A 197 -8.84 -29.30 -19.67
N LYS A 198 -10.06 -28.75 -19.62
CA LYS A 198 -11.30 -29.53 -19.63
C LYS A 198 -11.75 -29.95 -21.02
N ASP A 199 -11.38 -29.18 -22.04
CA ASP A 199 -11.72 -29.50 -23.42
C ASP A 199 -10.48 -29.60 -24.33
N GLY A 200 -10.33 -30.75 -24.96
CA GLY A 200 -9.27 -31.04 -25.92
C GLY A 200 -9.59 -30.55 -27.34
N GLN A 201 -10.85 -30.22 -27.61
CA GLN A 201 -11.35 -29.94 -28.94
C GLN A 201 -11.03 -28.51 -29.34
N TRP A 202 -10.89 -28.31 -30.66
CA TRP A 202 -10.75 -26.99 -31.26
C TRP A 202 -12.05 -26.62 -31.95
N LEU A 203 -12.39 -25.33 -31.93
CA LEU A 203 -13.30 -24.80 -32.93
C LEU A 203 -12.55 -24.85 -34.27
N SER A 204 -12.77 -25.91 -35.05
CA SER A 204 -12.39 -25.97 -36.46
C SER A 204 -13.59 -25.60 -37.32
N GLY A 205 -13.35 -25.32 -38.60
CA GLY A 205 -14.42 -25.13 -39.58
C GLY A 205 -15.31 -26.36 -39.81
N ASP A 206 -14.97 -27.50 -39.20
CA ASP A 206 -15.70 -28.77 -39.31
C ASP A 206 -16.80 -28.90 -38.24
N ALA A 207 -16.82 -28.00 -37.25
CA ALA A 207 -17.89 -27.88 -36.27
C ALA A 207 -18.98 -26.94 -36.81
N TYR A 208 -19.96 -27.51 -37.52
CA TYR A 208 -21.14 -26.79 -37.99
C TYR A 208 -22.41 -27.36 -37.36
N ASN A 209 -23.42 -26.50 -37.21
CA ASN A 209 -24.79 -26.92 -36.93
C ASN A 209 -25.68 -26.36 -38.05
N ASN A 210 -26.64 -27.15 -38.52
CA ASN A 210 -27.55 -26.71 -39.56
C ASN A 210 -28.47 -25.63 -38.98
N ASN A 211 -28.48 -24.44 -39.60
CA ASN A 211 -29.45 -23.41 -39.23
C ASN A 211 -30.86 -23.90 -39.61
N LEU A 212 -31.64 -24.30 -38.60
CA LEU A 212 -33.02 -24.75 -38.77
C LEU A 212 -34.03 -23.58 -38.75
N TYR A 213 -33.57 -22.33 -38.85
CA TYR A 213 -34.44 -21.17 -38.91
C TYR A 213 -35.45 -21.32 -40.06
N LYS A 214 -36.73 -21.35 -39.69
CA LYS A 214 -37.85 -21.26 -40.63
C LYS A 214 -38.41 -19.85 -40.47
N PRO A 215 -38.44 -19.02 -41.53
CA PRO A 215 -39.12 -17.74 -41.45
C PRO A 215 -40.61 -17.97 -41.18
N ASP A 216 -41.22 -17.07 -40.42
CA ASP A 216 -42.66 -17.10 -40.19
C ASP A 216 -43.40 -17.04 -41.53
N SER A 217 -44.32 -17.97 -41.74
CA SER A 217 -45.20 -17.98 -42.93
C SER A 217 -46.21 -16.84 -42.81
N ASN A 218 -46.07 -15.83 -43.67
CA ASN A 218 -47.06 -14.77 -43.91
C ASN A 218 -48.38 -15.31 -44.44
#